data_AF-A0A085U6Y4-F1
#
_entry.id   AF-A0A085U6Y4-F1
#
_cell.length_a   1.000
_cell.length_b   1.000
_cell.length_c   1.000
_cell.angle_alpha   90.00
_cell.angle_beta   90.00
_cell.angle_gamma   90.00
#
_symmetry.space_group_name_H-M   'P 1'
#
loop_
_entity.id
_entity.type
_entity.pdbx_description
1 polymer ?
#
loop_
_entity_poly.entity_id
_entity_poly.type
_entity_poly.pdbx_seq_one_letter_code
_entity_poly.pdbx_strand_id
1 'polypeptide(L)'
;MVGLDAGVTKLATLSDGTVYPPVNSFKTSQRKLAILQHQLIRKVKFSANWQKQKVKIQRLHSHIASIRRDYLHKVTSEISKNHAMIIIEDLKVSNMSKSAKSTAEQHGRNVKAKSGLNRSIRDQGGYEMRRQLEYKQLWRGGQVLAIPPIYQPALRLLWSYSEREPPVTK
;
A
#
# COMPACT_ATOMS: atom_id res chain seq x y z
N MET A 1 21.48 3.21 5.26
CA MET A 1 20.61 2.03 5.05
C MET A 1 19.34 2.27 5.84
N VAL A 2 18.15 1.96 5.29
CA VAL A 2 16.87 2.25 5.97
C VAL A 2 15.92 1.06 5.90
N GLY A 3 15.27 0.76 7.02
CA GLY A 3 14.18 -0.22 7.09
C GLY A 3 12.85 0.43 6.74
N LEU A 4 12.02 -0.27 5.96
CA LEU A 4 10.70 0.19 5.53
C LEU A 4 9.63 -0.80 5.99
N ASP A 5 8.79 -0.34 6.92
CA ASP A 5 7.58 -1.05 7.36
C ASP A 5 6.37 -0.49 6.60
N ALA A 6 5.80 -1.31 5.71
CA ALA A 6 4.62 -1.00 4.91
C ALA A 6 3.37 -1.61 5.57
N GLY A 7 2.82 -0.92 6.57
CA GLY A 7 1.66 -1.37 7.34
C GLY A 7 0.29 -1.09 6.67
N VAL A 8 -0.80 -1.50 7.33
CA VAL A 8 -2.18 -1.24 6.86
C VAL A 8 -2.70 0.15 7.26
N THR A 9 -2.09 0.75 8.29
CA THR A 9 -2.44 2.06 8.86
C THR A 9 -1.51 3.20 8.41
N LYS A 10 -0.29 2.89 7.96
CA LYS A 10 0.73 3.85 7.48
C LYS A 10 1.26 3.37 6.14
N LEU A 11 1.53 4.28 5.19
CA LEU A 11 2.00 3.92 3.84
C LEU A 11 3.43 3.38 3.87
N ALA A 12 4.29 4.04 4.64
CA ALA A 12 5.60 3.53 5.02
C ALA A 12 6.03 4.21 6.31
N THR A 13 6.63 3.43 7.22
CA THR A 13 7.41 3.95 8.34
C THR A 13 8.87 3.61 8.05
N LEU A 14 9.71 4.63 7.95
CA LEU A 14 11.16 4.47 7.83
C LEU A 14 11.75 4.26 9.23
N SER A 15 12.86 3.52 9.31
CA SER A 15 13.59 3.28 10.57
C SER A 15 14.19 4.56 11.17
N ASP A 16 14.26 5.65 10.42
CA ASP A 16 14.64 6.99 10.87
C ASP A 16 13.51 7.75 11.62
N GLY A 17 12.30 7.15 11.69
CA GLY A 17 11.12 7.75 12.32
C GLY A 17 10.20 8.51 11.36
N THR A 18 10.56 8.66 10.09
CA THR A 18 9.73 9.32 9.08
C THR A 18 8.51 8.47 8.75
N VAL A 19 7.33 9.07 8.83
CA VAL A 19 6.05 8.40 8.54
C VAL A 19 5.39 9.01 7.33
N TYR A 20 5.14 8.20 6.30
CA TYR A 20 4.32 8.59 5.15
C TYR A 20 2.87 8.18 5.40
N PRO A 21 1.92 9.13 5.47
CA PRO A 21 0.51 8.80 5.65
C PRO A 21 -0.10 8.22 4.36
N PRO A 22 -1.15 7.38 4.45
CA PRO A 22 -1.86 6.90 3.28
C PRO A 22 -2.70 8.03 2.64
N VAL A 23 -2.73 8.07 1.31
CA VAL A 23 -3.60 9.00 0.59
C VAL A 23 -5.02 8.46 0.57
N ASN A 24 -5.89 9.07 1.37
CA ASN A 24 -7.32 8.75 1.49
C ASN A 24 -8.16 9.18 0.25
N SER A 25 -7.60 9.15 -0.95
CA SER A 25 -8.24 9.59 -2.21
C SER A 25 -9.56 8.88 -2.49
N PHE A 26 -9.64 7.59 -2.17
CA PHE A 26 -10.85 6.79 -2.30
C PHE A 26 -11.96 7.29 -1.35
N LYS A 27 -11.62 7.55 -0.07
CA LYS A 27 -12.57 8.03 0.94
C LYS A 27 -13.20 9.37 0.53
N THR A 28 -12.40 10.29 0.00
CA THR A 28 -12.87 11.59 -0.51
C THR A 28 -13.80 11.43 -1.70
N SER A 29 -13.51 10.49 -2.60
CA SER A 29 -14.31 10.26 -3.81
C SER A 29 -15.49 9.31 -3.61
N GLN A 30 -15.61 8.66 -2.44
CA GLN A 30 -16.59 7.59 -2.18
C GLN A 30 -18.04 8.09 -2.31
N ARG A 31 -18.34 9.29 -1.80
CA ARG A 31 -19.68 9.88 -1.91
C ARG A 31 -20.05 10.14 -3.38
N LYS A 32 -19.12 10.70 -4.15
CA LYS A 32 -19.31 10.95 -5.58
C LYS A 32 -19.50 9.64 -6.35
N LEU A 33 -18.73 8.61 -6.00
CA LEU A 33 -18.84 7.29 -6.60
C LEU A 33 -20.20 6.65 -6.34
N ALA A 34 -20.69 6.71 -5.10
CA ALA A 34 -22.02 6.22 -4.73
C ALA A 34 -23.12 6.93 -5.53
N ILE A 35 -23.08 8.27 -5.63
CA ILE A 35 -24.04 9.05 -6.42
C ILE A 35 -24.04 8.60 -7.88
N LEU A 36 -22.85 8.47 -8.50
CA LEU A 36 -22.75 8.04 -9.90
C LEU A 36 -23.27 6.62 -10.11
N GLN A 37 -23.06 5.72 -9.15
CA GLN A 37 -23.60 4.35 -9.18
C GLN A 37 -25.12 4.33 -9.03
N HIS A 38 -25.70 5.10 -8.11
CA HIS A 38 -27.15 5.23 -7.98
C HIS A 38 -27.81 5.78 -9.26
N GLN A 39 -27.17 6.77 -9.90
CA GLN A 39 -27.62 7.29 -11.19
C GLN A 39 -27.55 6.25 -12.31
N LEU A 40 -26.60 5.31 -12.26
CA LEU A 40 -26.48 4.23 -13.26
C LEU A 40 -27.63 3.23 -13.13
N ILE A 41 -28.02 2.88 -11.90
CA ILE A 41 -29.10 1.91 -11.62
C ILE A 41 -30.43 2.39 -12.20
N ARG A 42 -30.69 3.70 -12.17
CA ARG A 42 -31.91 4.31 -12.71
C ARG A 42 -31.95 4.39 -14.24
N LYS A 43 -30.88 4.00 -14.94
CA LYS A 43 -30.80 4.10 -16.41
C LYS A 43 -31.07 2.75 -17.05
N VAL A 44 -31.77 2.78 -18.19
CA VAL A 44 -32.00 1.60 -19.03
C VAL A 44 -30.67 1.02 -19.47
N LYS A 45 -30.42 -0.24 -19.10
CA LYS A 45 -29.19 -0.97 -19.42
C LYS A 45 -28.93 -0.93 -20.93
N PHE A 46 -27.67 -0.74 -21.32
CA PHE A 46 -27.22 -0.62 -22.71
C PHE A 46 -27.70 0.60 -23.51
N SER A 47 -28.55 1.48 -22.95
CA SER A 47 -28.84 2.76 -23.60
C SER A 47 -27.59 3.64 -23.70
N ALA A 48 -27.58 4.58 -24.67
CA ALA A 48 -26.50 5.56 -24.81
C ALA A 48 -26.25 6.36 -23.52
N ASN A 49 -27.33 6.69 -22.79
CA ASN A 49 -27.24 7.37 -21.50
C ASN A 49 -26.62 6.51 -20.40
N TRP A 50 -26.88 5.20 -20.42
CA TRP A 50 -26.24 4.24 -19.50
C TRP A 50 -24.75 4.10 -19.79
N GLN A 51 -24.36 4.01 -21.07
CA GLN A 51 -22.94 3.96 -21.47
C GLN A 51 -22.21 5.24 -21.05
N LYS A 52 -22.77 6.43 -21.30
CA LYS A 52 -22.21 7.71 -20.84
C LYS A 52 -21.99 7.74 -19.33
N GLN A 53 -22.93 7.20 -18.54
CA GLN A 53 -22.79 7.14 -17.08
C GLN A 53 -21.71 6.16 -16.64
N LYS A 54 -21.61 5.00 -17.30
CA LYS A 54 -20.56 4.00 -17.03
C LYS A 54 -19.16 4.60 -17.27
N VAL A 55 -19.00 5.39 -18.34
CA VAL A 55 -17.75 6.11 -18.62
C VAL A 55 -17.41 7.11 -17.51
N LYS A 56 -18.39 7.83 -16.95
CA LYS A 56 -18.15 8.75 -15.80
C LYS A 56 -17.62 8.00 -14.58
N ILE A 57 -18.20 6.83 -14.26
CA ILE A 57 -17.74 5.98 -13.16
C ILE A 57 -16.31 5.48 -13.42
N GLN A 58 -16.02 5.01 -14.63
CA GLN A 58 -14.68 4.56 -15.03
C GLN A 58 -13.65 5.69 -14.92
N ARG A 59 -13.97 6.89 -15.41
CA ARG A 59 -13.10 8.07 -15.29
C ARG A 59 -12.79 8.40 -13.83
N LEU A 60 -13.78 8.33 -12.94
CA LEU A 60 -13.56 8.55 -11.52
C LEU A 60 -12.64 7.48 -10.91
N HIS A 61 -12.83 6.21 -11.24
CA HIS A 61 -11.92 5.14 -10.82
C HIS A 61 -10.48 5.37 -11.30
N SER A 62 -10.32 5.71 -12.58
CA SER A 62 -9.01 6.01 -13.16
C SER A 62 -8.35 7.21 -12.47
N HIS A 63 -9.12 8.25 -12.14
CA HIS A 63 -8.63 9.43 -11.43
C HIS A 63 -8.15 9.09 -10.01
N ILE A 64 -8.94 8.34 -9.24
CA ILE A 64 -8.54 7.87 -7.89
C ILE A 64 -7.25 7.04 -7.97
N ALA A 65 -7.18 6.11 -8.94
CA ALA A 65 -5.99 5.29 -9.15
C ALA A 65 -4.77 6.13 -9.55
N SER A 66 -4.97 7.22 -10.31
CA SER A 66 -3.92 8.15 -10.72
C SER A 66 -3.36 8.96 -9.56
N ILE A 67 -4.22 9.50 -8.69
CA ILE A 67 -3.78 10.21 -7.48
C ILE A 67 -2.90 9.31 -6.62
N ARG A 68 -3.34 8.06 -6.41
CA ARG A 68 -2.56 7.08 -5.65
C ARG A 68 -1.22 6.78 -6.31
N ARG A 69 -1.20 6.56 -7.63
CA ARG A 69 0.04 6.29 -8.38
C ARG A 69 1.02 7.46 -8.27
N ASP A 70 0.56 8.68 -8.46
CA ASP A 70 1.37 9.89 -8.33
C ASP A 70 2.00 10.00 -6.93
N TYR A 71 1.22 9.78 -5.89
CA TYR A 71 1.72 9.78 -4.52
C TYR A 71 2.80 8.72 -4.29
N LEU A 72 2.55 7.47 -4.73
CA LEU A 72 3.54 6.40 -4.64
C LEU A 72 4.84 6.76 -5.36
N HIS A 73 4.76 7.36 -6.56
CA HIS A 73 5.95 7.78 -7.27
C HIS A 73 6.72 8.88 -6.53
N LYS A 74 6.04 9.84 -5.90
CA LYS A 74 6.69 10.89 -5.11
C LYS A 74 7.44 10.31 -3.91
N VAL A 75 6.75 9.50 -3.11
CA VAL A 75 7.33 8.85 -1.92
C VAL A 75 8.51 7.95 -2.29
N THR A 76 8.35 7.06 -3.27
CA THR A 76 9.43 6.14 -3.66
C THR A 76 10.61 6.86 -4.31
N SER A 77 10.38 7.98 -5.00
CA SER A 77 11.47 8.82 -5.52
C SER A 77 12.27 9.49 -4.41
N GLU A 78 11.60 9.95 -3.37
CA GLU A 78 12.24 10.58 -2.20
C GLU A 78 13.07 9.57 -1.42
N ILE A 79 12.50 8.40 -1.12
CA ILE A 79 13.18 7.33 -0.40
C ILE A 79 14.42 6.87 -1.18
N SER A 80 14.29 6.64 -2.49
CA SER A 80 15.39 6.18 -3.35
C SER A 80 16.48 7.23 -3.56
N LYS A 81 16.17 8.53 -3.46
CA LYS A 81 17.18 9.60 -3.49
C LYS A 81 18.03 9.63 -2.23
N ASN A 82 17.40 9.44 -1.07
CA ASN A 82 18.03 9.67 0.22
C ASN A 82 18.73 8.41 0.78
N HIS A 83 18.46 7.22 0.23
CA HIS A 83 18.95 5.97 0.79
C HIS A 83 19.53 5.02 -0.27
N ALA A 84 20.80 4.65 -0.13
CA ALA A 84 21.48 3.71 -1.03
C ALA A 84 21.02 2.24 -0.85
N MET A 85 20.57 1.87 0.34
CA MET A 85 20.08 0.52 0.65
C MET A 85 18.77 0.60 1.42
N ILE A 86 17.76 -0.11 0.90
CA ILE A 86 16.40 -0.15 1.44
C ILE A 86 16.07 -1.60 1.80
N ILE A 87 15.74 -1.85 3.07
CA ILE A 87 15.14 -3.11 3.49
C ILE A 87 13.62 -2.94 3.47
N ILE A 88 12.91 -3.84 2.78
CA ILE A 88 11.45 -3.91 2.80
C ILE A 88 11.03 -5.17 3.55
N GLU A 89 10.12 -5.03 4.49
CA GLU A 89 9.51 -6.19 5.13
C GLU A 89 8.46 -6.81 4.22
N ASP A 90 8.65 -8.07 3.84
CA ASP A 90 7.69 -8.82 3.04
C ASP A 90 6.53 -9.28 3.94
N LEU A 91 5.73 -8.33 4.39
CA LEU A 91 4.41 -8.64 4.93
C LEU A 91 3.68 -9.40 3.82
N LYS A 92 3.27 -10.65 4.09
CA LYS A 92 2.48 -11.47 3.16
C LYS A 92 1.10 -10.85 2.98
N VAL A 93 1.03 -9.70 2.31
CA VAL A 93 -0.16 -8.91 1.99
C VAL A 93 -1.16 -9.78 1.22
N SER A 94 -0.66 -10.73 0.42
CA SER A 94 -1.44 -11.78 -0.24
C SER A 94 -2.25 -12.64 0.75
N ASN A 95 -1.65 -13.07 1.86
CA ASN A 95 -2.33 -13.86 2.90
C ASN A 95 -3.34 -13.02 3.69
N MET A 96 -3.05 -11.73 3.91
CA MET A 96 -3.95 -10.83 4.64
C MET A 96 -5.16 -10.39 3.79
N SER A 97 -5.03 -10.39 2.46
CA SER A 97 -6.12 -10.05 1.53
C SER A 97 -7.08 -11.21 1.19
N LYS A 98 -6.81 -12.44 1.70
CA LYS A 98 -7.69 -13.60 1.49
C LYS A 98 -9.08 -13.32 2.08
N SER A 99 -10.10 -13.44 1.23
CA SER A 99 -11.50 -13.22 1.60
C SER A 99 -11.90 -14.09 2.79
N ALA A 100 -12.65 -13.58 3.76
CA ALA A 100 -13.45 -14.42 4.68
C ALA A 100 -14.76 -14.85 4.02
N LYS A 101 -14.73 -15.16 2.72
CA LYS A 101 -15.84 -15.87 2.11
C LYS A 101 -15.65 -17.32 2.47
N SER A 102 -16.29 -17.74 3.55
CA SER A 102 -16.84 -19.09 3.61
C SER A 102 -17.64 -19.37 2.34
N THR A 103 -17.64 -20.62 1.90
CA THR A 103 -18.52 -21.19 0.88
C THR A 103 -19.98 -20.77 1.12
N ALA A 104 -20.82 -20.80 0.07
CA ALA A 104 -22.22 -20.37 0.12
C ALA A 104 -23.07 -20.96 1.27
N GLU A 105 -22.61 -22.05 1.88
CA GLU A 105 -23.24 -22.81 2.95
C GLU A 105 -22.87 -22.35 4.38
N GLN A 106 -21.81 -21.55 4.56
CA GLN A 106 -21.45 -20.99 5.86
C GLN A 106 -21.31 -19.48 5.72
N HIS A 107 -21.97 -18.69 6.56
CA HIS A 107 -21.73 -17.26 6.59
C HIS A 107 -20.53 -16.98 7.50
N GLY A 108 -19.43 -16.49 6.91
CA GLY A 108 -18.26 -16.08 7.69
C GLY A 108 -18.63 -15.02 8.73
N ARG A 109 -18.10 -15.12 9.95
CA ARG A 109 -18.23 -14.05 10.95
C ARG A 109 -17.30 -12.87 10.60
N ASN A 110 -17.68 -11.64 10.94
CA ASN A 110 -16.87 -10.42 10.74
C ASN A 110 -16.51 -10.04 9.28
N VAL A 111 -17.35 -10.41 8.30
CA VAL A 111 -17.14 -10.07 6.87
C VAL A 111 -16.99 -8.56 6.64
N LYS A 112 -17.77 -7.72 7.33
CA LYS A 112 -17.73 -6.26 7.17
C LYS A 112 -16.38 -5.69 7.62
N ALA A 113 -15.92 -6.06 8.81
CA ALA A 113 -14.62 -5.64 9.35
C ALA A 113 -13.46 -6.10 8.44
N LYS A 114 -13.49 -7.36 7.99
CA LYS A 114 -12.47 -7.89 7.08
C LYS A 114 -12.50 -7.27 5.68
N SER A 115 -13.69 -6.94 5.17
CA SER A 115 -13.82 -6.24 3.88
C SER A 115 -13.26 -4.80 3.95
N GLY A 116 -13.41 -4.15 5.12
CA GLY A 116 -12.78 -2.86 5.41
C GLY A 116 -11.26 -2.98 5.44
N LEU A 117 -10.73 -3.98 6.15
CA LEU A 117 -9.31 -4.26 6.22
C LEU A 117 -8.70 -4.61 4.83
N ASN A 118 -9.37 -5.46 4.05
CA ASN A 118 -8.93 -5.80 2.70
C ASN A 118 -8.91 -4.58 1.78
N ARG A 119 -9.84 -3.64 1.98
CA ARG A 119 -9.88 -2.38 1.22
C ARG A 119 -8.71 -1.49 1.60
N SER A 120 -8.43 -1.28 2.89
CA SER A 120 -7.28 -0.49 3.31
C SER A 120 -5.95 -1.11 2.85
N ILE A 121 -5.81 -2.44 2.94
CA ILE A 121 -4.64 -3.17 2.41
C ILE A 121 -4.46 -2.94 0.91
N ARG A 122 -5.55 -3.00 0.12
CA ARG A 122 -5.47 -2.81 -1.33
C ARG A 122 -5.22 -1.34 -1.71
N ASP A 123 -5.74 -0.41 -0.91
CA ASP A 123 -5.59 1.02 -1.14
C ASP A 123 -4.15 1.49 -0.90
N GLN A 124 -3.43 0.86 0.04
CA GLN A 124 -2.02 1.12 0.36
C GLN A 124 -1.06 0.87 -0.81
N GLY A 125 -1.31 -0.15 -1.64
CA GLY A 125 -0.52 -0.39 -2.86
C GLY A 125 0.91 -0.89 -2.63
N GLY A 126 1.17 -1.61 -1.52
CA GLY A 126 2.53 -2.06 -1.14
C GLY A 126 3.30 -2.82 -2.23
N TYR A 127 2.62 -3.62 -3.06
CA TYR A 127 3.26 -4.28 -4.22
C TYR A 127 3.80 -3.27 -5.24
N GLU A 128 3.01 -2.25 -5.57
CA GLU A 128 3.42 -1.21 -6.52
C GLU A 128 4.56 -0.36 -5.92
N MET A 129 4.51 -0.09 -4.61
CA MET A 129 5.60 0.60 -3.90
C MET A 129 6.92 -0.18 -3.98
N ARG A 130 6.90 -1.48 -3.67
CA ARG A 130 8.06 -2.37 -3.79
C ARG A 130 8.62 -2.38 -5.21
N ARG A 131 7.76 -2.62 -6.20
CA ARG A 131 8.13 -2.58 -7.62
C ARG A 131 8.79 -1.26 -8.00
N GLN A 132 8.26 -0.14 -7.50
CA GLN A 132 8.82 1.19 -7.75
C GLN A 132 10.19 1.42 -7.10
N LEU A 133 10.38 0.95 -5.88
CA LEU A 133 11.67 1.04 -5.20
C LEU A 133 12.71 0.17 -5.89
N GLU A 134 12.37 -1.06 -6.29
CA GLU A 134 13.27 -1.97 -6.99
C GLU A 134 13.85 -1.34 -8.26
N TYR A 135 13.01 -0.82 -9.17
CA TYR A 135 13.54 -0.23 -10.40
C TYR A 135 14.25 1.11 -10.17
N LYS A 136 13.81 1.94 -9.21
CA LYS A 136 14.44 3.25 -8.94
C LYS A 136 15.81 3.08 -8.27
N GLN A 137 15.96 2.09 -7.41
CA GLN A 137 17.25 1.76 -6.82
C GLN A 137 18.19 1.18 -7.87
N LEU A 138 17.70 0.32 -8.77
CA LEU A 138 18.50 -0.17 -9.88
C LEU A 138 19.08 0.98 -10.73
N TRP A 139 18.28 2.01 -11.03
CA TRP A 139 18.74 3.19 -11.76
C TRP A 139 19.78 4.04 -11.01
N ARG A 140 19.78 3.98 -9.68
CA ARG A 140 20.70 4.74 -8.82
C ARG A 140 21.91 3.94 -8.35
N GLY A 141 22.02 2.67 -8.72
CA GLY A 141 23.04 1.76 -8.19
C GLY A 141 22.83 1.35 -6.73
N GLY A 142 21.61 1.57 -6.21
CA GLY A 142 21.22 1.14 -4.87
C GLY A 142 20.64 -0.27 -4.86
N GLN A 143 20.37 -0.80 -3.67
CA GLN A 143 19.79 -2.13 -3.48
C GLN A 143 18.49 -2.10 -2.67
N VAL A 144 17.58 -3.03 -3.01
CA VAL A 144 16.37 -3.33 -2.25
C VAL A 144 16.42 -4.77 -1.78
N LEU A 145 16.35 -4.99 -0.47
CA LEU A 145 16.34 -6.32 0.13
C LEU A 145 14.97 -6.58 0.77
N ALA A 146 14.26 -7.59 0.28
CA ALA A 146 13.00 -8.03 0.88
C ALA A 146 13.28 -9.09 1.94
N ILE A 147 12.91 -8.84 3.20
CA ILE A 147 13.18 -9.76 4.32
C ILE A 147 11.85 -10.29 4.88
N PRO A 148 11.74 -11.60 5.17
CA PRO A 148 10.57 -12.15 5.84
C PRO A 148 10.39 -11.55 7.24
N PRO A 149 9.15 -11.24 7.67
CA PRO A 149 8.88 -10.59 8.96
C PRO A 149 9.33 -11.42 10.18
N ILE A 150 9.57 -12.72 10.01
CA ILE A 150 10.04 -13.63 11.08
C ILE A 150 11.44 -13.22 11.60
N TYR A 151 12.25 -12.55 10.78
CA TYR A 151 13.63 -12.17 11.16
C TYR A 151 13.73 -10.77 11.79
N GLN A 152 12.62 -10.04 11.91
CA GLN A 152 12.60 -8.65 12.39
C GLN A 152 13.18 -8.46 13.82
N PRO A 153 12.90 -9.35 14.82
CA PRO A 153 13.48 -9.22 16.15
C PRO A 153 15.00 -9.39 16.15
N ALA A 154 15.52 -10.31 15.31
CA ALA A 154 16.95 -10.62 15.23
C ALA A 154 17.74 -9.50 14.53
N LEU A 155 17.18 -8.91 13.47
CA LEU A 155 17.78 -7.75 12.78
C LEU A 155 17.80 -6.50 13.66
N ARG A 156 16.76 -6.28 14.47
CA ARG A 156 16.73 -5.16 15.43
C ARG A 156 17.83 -5.27 16.49
N LEU A 157 18.12 -6.50 16.94
CA LEU A 157 19.21 -6.77 17.88
C LEU A 157 20.58 -6.57 17.23
N LEU A 158 20.79 -7.06 16.00
CA LEU A 158 22.02 -6.84 15.22
C LEU A 158 22.27 -5.36 14.92
N TRP A 159 21.21 -4.61 14.59
CA TRP A 159 21.28 -3.16 14.38
C TRP A 159 21.70 -2.42 15.66
N SER A 160 21.12 -2.79 16.81
CA SER A 160 21.50 -2.22 18.11
C SER A 160 22.92 -2.55 18.56
N TYR A 161 23.53 -3.59 17.96
CA TYR A 161 24.90 -4.02 18.23
C TYR A 161 25.92 -3.29 17.37
N SER A 162 25.55 -2.94 16.13
CA SER A 162 26.39 -2.18 15.19
C SER A 162 26.57 -0.70 15.57
N GLU A 163 25.66 -0.14 16.36
CA GLU A 163 25.69 1.26 16.81
C GLU A 163 26.35 1.45 18.18
N ARG A 164 26.82 0.38 18.83
CA ARG A 164 27.64 0.50 20.05
C ARG A 164 29.11 0.61 19.64
N GLU A 165 29.71 1.77 19.91
CA GLU A 165 31.17 1.87 19.86
C GLU A 165 31.80 0.81 20.78
N PRO A 166 32.91 0.17 20.35
CA PRO A 166 33.59 -0.80 21.20
C PRO A 166 34.05 -0.11 22.49
N PRO A 167 33.98 -0.79 23.65
CA PRO A 167 34.45 -0.20 24.89
C PRO A 167 35.92 0.16 24.75
N VAL A 168 36.24 1.43 24.97
CA VAL A 168 37.61 1.94 25.03
C VAL A 168 38.32 1.19 26.15
N THR A 169 39.19 0.25 25.79
CA THR A 169 40.08 -0.42 26.73
C THR A 169 41.07 0.60 27.24
N LYS A 170 40.97 0.93 28.54
CA LYS A 170 41.96 1.72 29.28
C LYS A 170 43.29 0.98 29.37
#